data_AF-A0A8T3YQD4-F1
#
_entry.id   AF-A0A8T3YQD4-F1
#
_cell.length_a   1.000
_cell.length_b   1.000
_cell.length_c   1.000
_cell.angle_alpha   90.00
_cell.angle_beta   90.00
_cell.angle_gamma   90.00
#
_symmetry.space_group_name_H-M   'P 1'
#
loop_
_entity.id
_entity.type
_entity.pdbx_description
1 polymer ?
#
loop_
_entity_poly.entity_id
_entity_poly.type
_entity_poly.pdbx_seq_one_letter_code
_entity_poly.pdbx_strand_id
1 'polypeptide(L)'
;MPSSQSDCYTSVAKSTASVQICDKINITSWKSTCYIAVAKSKSDAGICGRLTTFQGDVDYSGSCYSEMAKITKDYRICNKISSDNKKPCLIELAKLTGDITPCKEIVVEPEKTDVSKDLCYKEAAIASNDEEICSQMSEDSYGQKNEFKAQCLMKIAYEKNDEKICEKIAINSYRASCIVSLKN
;
A
#
# COMPACT_ATOMS: atom_id res chain seq x y z
N MET A 1 -34.78 0.83 -13.41
CA MET A 1 -33.47 1.50 -13.28
C MET A 1 -33.18 1.71 -11.81
N PRO A 2 -32.36 0.86 -11.18
CA PRO A 2 -32.19 0.88 -9.72
C PRO A 2 -31.06 1.81 -9.21
N SER A 3 -30.26 2.42 -10.10
CA SER A 3 -29.07 3.23 -9.73
C SER A 3 -29.42 4.50 -8.95
N SER A 4 -30.44 5.25 -9.40
CA SER A 4 -30.83 6.53 -8.78
C SER A 4 -31.27 6.41 -7.32
N GLN A 5 -31.90 5.29 -6.94
CA GLN A 5 -32.34 5.06 -5.57
C GLN A 5 -31.16 4.75 -4.63
N SER A 6 -30.20 3.95 -5.09
CA SER A 6 -29.05 3.57 -4.27
C SER A 6 -28.04 4.70 -4.13
N ASP A 7 -27.93 5.55 -5.15
CA ASP A 7 -27.15 6.80 -5.08
C ASP A 7 -27.77 7.77 -4.08
N CYS A 8 -29.10 7.87 -4.04
CA CYS A 8 -29.82 8.65 -3.04
C CYS A 8 -29.54 8.14 -1.62
N TYR A 9 -29.71 6.83 -1.37
CA TYR A 9 -29.42 6.26 -0.06
C TYR A 9 -27.95 6.45 0.34
N THR A 10 -27.01 6.26 -0.57
CA THR A 10 -25.58 6.47 -0.31
C THR A 10 -25.28 7.92 0.06
N SER A 11 -25.88 8.88 -0.66
CA SER A 11 -25.70 10.31 -0.40
C SER A 11 -26.25 10.71 0.98
N VAL A 12 -27.44 10.22 1.33
CA VAL A 12 -28.05 10.48 2.65
C VAL A 12 -27.26 9.77 3.76
N ALA A 13 -26.83 8.52 3.55
CA ALA A 13 -26.01 7.79 4.52
C ALA A 13 -24.69 8.54 4.80
N LYS A 14 -24.06 9.08 3.76
CA LYS A 14 -22.83 9.86 3.86
C LYS A 14 -23.04 11.17 4.61
N SER A 15 -24.09 11.93 4.30
CA SER A 15 -24.36 13.24 4.92
C SER A 15 -24.84 13.13 6.37
N THR A 16 -25.56 12.06 6.70
CA THR A 16 -26.06 11.79 8.07
C THR A 16 -25.12 10.91 8.89
N ALA A 17 -24.03 10.42 8.29
CA ALA A 17 -23.11 9.46 8.90
C ALA A 17 -23.81 8.18 9.43
N SER A 18 -24.97 7.82 8.86
CA SER A 18 -25.82 6.72 9.32
C SER A 18 -25.67 5.48 8.46
N VAL A 19 -24.95 4.49 8.99
CA VAL A 19 -24.74 3.17 8.36
C VAL A 19 -26.04 2.38 8.18
N GLN A 20 -27.06 2.63 9.01
CA GLN A 20 -28.35 1.95 8.95
C GLN A 20 -29.11 2.26 7.65
N ILE A 21 -28.79 3.38 6.99
CA ILE A 21 -29.37 3.73 5.68
C ILE A 21 -28.86 2.79 4.59
N CYS A 22 -27.62 2.33 4.68
CA CYS A 22 -27.06 1.35 3.75
C CYS A 22 -27.77 -0.01 3.82
N ASP A 23 -28.40 -0.33 4.96
CA ASP A 23 -29.19 -1.57 5.10
C ASP A 23 -30.47 -1.59 4.26
N LYS A 24 -30.92 -0.42 3.79
CA LYS A 24 -32.07 -0.29 2.88
C LYS A 24 -31.73 -0.59 1.42
N ILE A 25 -30.45 -0.79 1.09
CA ILE A 25 -30.00 -1.09 -0.26
C ILE A 25 -30.01 -2.62 -0.46
N ASN A 26 -30.82 -3.09 -1.42
CA ASN A 26 -31.00 -4.52 -1.68
C ASN A 26 -29.85 -5.14 -2.50
N ILE A 27 -29.17 -4.34 -3.31
CA ILE A 27 -28.07 -4.82 -4.17
C ILE A 27 -26.78 -4.77 -3.38
N THR A 28 -26.17 -5.94 -3.13
CA THR A 28 -25.01 -6.08 -2.25
C THR A 28 -23.82 -5.20 -2.66
N SER A 29 -23.50 -5.09 -3.96
CA SER A 29 -22.40 -4.25 -4.43
C SER A 29 -22.61 -2.78 -4.07
N TRP A 30 -23.82 -2.26 -4.25
CA TRP A 30 -24.17 -0.88 -3.89
C TRP A 30 -24.29 -0.68 -2.38
N LYS A 31 -24.77 -1.69 -1.65
CA LYS A 31 -24.74 -1.70 -0.19
C LYS A 31 -23.30 -1.59 0.32
N SER A 32 -22.37 -2.34 -0.27
CA SER A 32 -20.93 -2.24 0.03
C SER A 32 -20.37 -0.86 -0.28
N THR A 33 -20.69 -0.29 -1.45
CA THR A 33 -20.30 1.09 -1.80
C THR A 33 -20.82 2.11 -0.79
N CYS A 34 -22.07 1.97 -0.33
CA CYS A 34 -22.64 2.84 0.70
C CYS A 34 -21.85 2.76 2.01
N TYR A 35 -21.59 1.55 2.50
CA TYR A 35 -20.80 1.34 3.72
C TYR A 35 -19.39 1.94 3.61
N ILE A 36 -18.71 1.73 2.48
CA ILE A 36 -17.39 2.32 2.21
C ILE A 36 -17.48 3.86 2.22
N ALA A 37 -18.51 4.44 1.59
CA ALA A 37 -18.69 5.89 1.58
C ALA A 37 -18.91 6.47 2.99
N VAL A 38 -19.69 5.79 3.83
CA VAL A 38 -19.88 6.21 5.24
C VAL A 38 -18.60 6.03 6.04
N ALA A 39 -17.89 4.90 5.87
CA ALA A 39 -16.58 4.67 6.49
C ALA A 39 -15.59 5.78 6.15
N LYS A 40 -15.50 6.16 4.87
CA LYS A 40 -14.69 7.31 4.39
C LYS A 40 -15.10 8.62 5.04
N SER A 41 -16.41 8.92 5.07
CA SER A 41 -16.95 10.16 5.68
C SER A 41 -16.59 10.28 7.16
N LYS A 42 -16.59 9.17 7.88
CA LYS A 42 -16.32 9.12 9.33
C LYS A 42 -14.86 8.83 9.68
N SER A 43 -14.04 8.43 8.70
CA SER A 43 -12.72 7.81 8.92
C SER A 43 -12.78 6.65 9.94
N ASP A 44 -13.86 5.85 9.88
CA ASP A 44 -14.15 4.79 10.84
C ASP A 44 -14.03 3.41 10.17
N ALA A 45 -12.87 2.78 10.37
CA ALA A 45 -12.61 1.44 9.85
C ALA A 45 -13.47 0.35 10.50
N GLY A 46 -14.09 0.60 11.66
CA GLY A 46 -15.02 -0.34 12.29
C GLY A 46 -16.23 -0.64 11.41
N ILE A 47 -16.60 0.30 10.52
CA ILE A 47 -17.70 0.14 9.57
C ILE A 47 -17.41 -0.95 8.54
N CYS A 48 -16.15 -1.11 8.12
CA CYS A 48 -15.75 -2.16 7.17
C CYS A 48 -16.05 -3.57 7.67
N GLY A 49 -16.09 -3.77 9.01
CA GLY A 49 -16.47 -5.05 9.62
C GLY A 49 -17.93 -5.45 9.42
N ARG A 50 -18.78 -4.54 8.91
CA ARG A 50 -20.17 -4.84 8.54
C ARG A 50 -20.31 -5.39 7.12
N LEU A 51 -19.25 -5.32 6.32
CA LEU A 51 -19.23 -5.92 4.99
C LEU A 51 -19.01 -7.42 5.13
N THR A 52 -19.79 -8.22 4.39
CA THR A 52 -19.49 -9.64 4.23
C THR A 52 -18.17 -9.77 3.47
N THR A 53 -17.23 -10.53 4.03
CA THR A 53 -15.86 -10.62 3.52
C THR A 53 -15.80 -11.10 2.07
N PHE A 54 -16.70 -11.98 1.63
CA PHE A 54 -16.73 -12.45 0.25
C PHE A 54 -18.13 -12.42 -0.34
N GLN A 55 -18.23 -11.93 -1.58
CA GLN A 55 -19.37 -12.18 -2.46
C GLN A 55 -18.82 -12.63 -3.82
N GLY A 56 -18.84 -13.95 -4.06
CA GLY A 56 -18.01 -14.53 -5.10
C GLY A 56 -16.52 -14.34 -4.76
N ASP A 57 -15.74 -13.90 -5.75
CA ASP A 57 -14.29 -13.68 -5.61
C ASP A 57 -13.93 -12.27 -5.08
N VAL A 58 -14.91 -11.44 -4.74
CA VAL A 58 -14.68 -10.03 -4.35
C VAL A 58 -14.60 -9.87 -2.84
N ASP A 59 -13.44 -9.42 -2.35
CA ASP A 59 -13.21 -9.02 -0.95
C ASP A 59 -13.49 -7.53 -0.72
N TYR A 60 -14.79 -7.20 -0.53
CA TYR A 60 -15.21 -5.84 -0.23
C TYR A 60 -14.68 -5.34 1.12
N SER A 61 -14.53 -6.26 2.09
CA SER A 61 -14.07 -5.92 3.44
C SER A 61 -12.59 -5.52 3.43
N GLY A 62 -11.73 -6.31 2.76
CA GLY A 62 -10.32 -6.04 2.59
C GLY A 62 -10.09 -4.75 1.82
N SER A 63 -10.85 -4.52 0.75
CA SER A 63 -10.82 -3.27 -0.02
C SER A 63 -11.20 -2.06 0.85
N CYS A 64 -12.25 -2.17 1.66
CA CYS A 64 -12.66 -1.13 2.60
C CYS A 64 -11.57 -0.83 3.63
N TYR A 65 -11.02 -1.87 4.28
CA TYR A 65 -9.96 -1.70 5.26
C TYR A 65 -8.70 -1.09 4.64
N SER A 66 -8.30 -1.50 3.44
CA SER A 66 -7.16 -0.91 2.72
C SER A 66 -7.35 0.58 2.46
N GLU A 67 -8.52 0.97 1.97
CA GLU A 67 -8.86 2.39 1.77
C GLU A 67 -8.88 3.19 3.08
N MET A 68 -9.38 2.59 4.17
CA MET A 68 -9.38 3.23 5.48
C MET A 68 -7.96 3.40 6.02
N ALA A 69 -7.10 2.40 5.81
CA ALA A 69 -5.70 2.45 6.18
C ALA A 69 -5.02 3.64 5.48
N LYS A 70 -5.26 3.85 4.18
CA LYS A 70 -4.71 4.99 3.43
C LYS A 70 -5.20 6.34 3.94
N ILE A 71 -6.50 6.48 4.18
CA ILE A 71 -7.12 7.74 4.62
C ILE A 71 -6.61 8.14 6.02
N THR A 72 -6.55 7.17 6.93
CA THR A 72 -6.12 7.39 8.32
C THR A 72 -4.60 7.33 8.49
N LYS A 73 -3.88 6.82 7.48
CA LYS A 73 -2.46 6.47 7.51
C LYS A 73 -2.10 5.50 8.65
N ASP A 74 -3.05 4.65 9.07
CA ASP A 74 -2.85 3.66 10.14
C ASP A 74 -2.69 2.26 9.56
N TYR A 75 -1.45 1.76 9.55
CA TYR A 75 -1.12 0.42 9.04
C TYR A 75 -1.75 -0.71 9.85
N ARG A 76 -2.12 -0.48 11.11
CA ARG A 76 -2.74 -1.51 11.96
C ARG A 76 -4.11 -1.90 11.42
N ILE A 77 -4.73 -1.06 10.59
CA ILE A 77 -5.97 -1.39 9.87
C ILE A 77 -5.73 -2.53 8.86
N CYS A 78 -4.56 -2.59 8.20
CA CYS A 78 -4.21 -3.68 7.29
C CYS A 78 -4.18 -5.05 7.99
N ASN A 79 -4.04 -5.11 9.32
CA ASN A 79 -4.11 -6.37 10.08
C ASN A 79 -5.51 -6.98 10.11
N LYS A 80 -6.54 -6.24 9.70
CA LYS A 80 -7.92 -6.74 9.56
C LYS A 80 -8.21 -7.34 8.18
N ILE A 81 -7.25 -7.29 7.27
CA ILE A 81 -7.35 -7.83 5.91
C ILE A 81 -6.88 -9.29 5.91
N SER A 82 -7.45 -10.10 5.01
CA SER A 82 -6.97 -11.45 4.71
C SER A 82 -5.47 -11.47 4.37
N SER A 83 -4.80 -12.60 4.62
CA SER A 83 -3.35 -12.76 4.43
C SER A 83 -2.87 -12.32 3.05
N ASP A 84 -3.66 -12.62 2.02
CA ASP A 84 -3.27 -12.45 0.62
C ASP A 84 -3.27 -10.96 0.22
N ASN A 85 -4.20 -10.18 0.78
CA ASN A 85 -4.34 -8.75 0.52
C ASN A 85 -3.65 -7.86 1.57
N LYS A 86 -3.16 -8.44 2.67
CA LYS A 86 -2.46 -7.71 3.73
C LYS A 86 -1.13 -7.10 3.25
N LYS A 87 -0.31 -7.85 2.49
CA LYS A 87 1.00 -7.37 2.01
C LYS A 87 0.87 -6.14 1.07
N PRO A 88 0.00 -6.16 0.05
CA PRO A 88 -0.25 -4.96 -0.78
C PRO A 88 -0.66 -3.73 0.03
N CYS A 89 -1.54 -3.89 1.03
CA CYS A 89 -1.96 -2.78 1.90
C CYS A 89 -0.79 -2.14 2.65
N LEU A 90 0.10 -2.96 3.22
CA LEU A 90 1.28 -2.49 3.95
C LEU A 90 2.28 -1.78 3.02
N ILE A 91 2.54 -2.33 1.83
CA ILE A 91 3.44 -1.74 0.83
C ILE A 91 2.90 -0.38 0.36
N GLU A 92 1.60 -0.30 0.07
CA GLU A 92 0.98 0.94 -0.39
C GLU A 92 1.04 2.04 0.67
N LEU A 93 0.87 1.69 1.95
CA LEU A 93 1.06 2.65 3.03
C LEU A 93 2.49 3.13 3.18
N ALA A 94 3.47 2.22 3.08
CA ALA A 94 4.87 2.57 3.13
C ALA A 94 5.23 3.54 1.99
N LYS A 95 4.72 3.28 0.78
CA LYS A 95 4.81 4.18 -0.37
C LYS A 95 4.13 5.54 -0.13
N LEU A 96 2.95 5.55 0.47
CA LEU A 96 2.18 6.79 0.66
C LEU A 96 2.78 7.69 1.75
N THR A 97 3.39 7.08 2.76
CA THR A 97 3.82 7.78 3.98
C THR A 97 5.33 7.94 4.09
N GLY A 98 6.11 7.13 3.38
CA GLY A 98 7.55 6.98 3.60
C GLY A 98 7.90 6.24 4.89
N ASP A 99 6.91 5.78 5.67
CA ASP A 99 7.13 5.06 6.92
C ASP A 99 7.48 3.59 6.64
N ILE A 100 8.56 3.12 7.23
CA ILE A 100 9.03 1.73 7.12
C ILE A 100 8.38 0.79 8.14
N THR A 101 7.65 1.32 9.12
CA THR A 101 6.97 0.53 10.15
C THR A 101 6.04 -0.54 9.57
N PRO A 102 5.22 -0.27 8.53
CA PRO A 102 4.42 -1.30 7.86
C PRO A 102 5.26 -2.45 7.26
N CYS A 103 6.47 -2.16 6.77
CA CYS A 103 7.34 -3.16 6.16
C CYS A 103 7.84 -4.20 7.16
N LYS A 104 7.92 -3.84 8.45
CA LYS A 104 8.32 -4.75 9.53
C LYS A 104 7.28 -5.85 9.78
N GLU A 105 6.00 -5.56 9.51
CA GLU A 105 4.88 -6.50 9.64
C GLU A 105 4.80 -7.52 8.49
N ILE A 106 5.57 -7.33 7.42
CA ILE A 106 5.61 -8.26 6.30
C ILE A 106 6.44 -9.48 6.71
N VAL A 107 5.74 -10.60 6.89
CA VAL A 107 6.33 -11.92 7.11
C VAL A 107 6.63 -12.55 5.74
N VAL A 108 7.89 -12.93 5.56
CA VAL A 108 8.39 -13.64 4.38
C VAL A 108 8.69 -15.07 4.79
N GLU A 109 8.13 -16.03 4.06
CA GLU A 109 8.41 -17.44 4.26
C GLU A 109 9.79 -17.77 3.70
N PRO A 110 10.68 -18.45 4.46
CA PRO A 110 12.08 -18.67 4.05
C PRO A 110 12.22 -19.53 2.79
N GLU A 111 11.22 -20.35 2.46
CA GLU A 111 11.24 -21.25 1.31
C GLU A 111 10.72 -20.61 0.02
N LYS A 112 10.20 -19.38 0.08
CA LYS A 112 9.66 -18.68 -1.08
C LYS A 112 10.50 -17.45 -1.41
N THR A 113 10.78 -17.27 -2.69
CA THR A 113 11.26 -16.01 -3.25
C THR A 113 10.15 -14.96 -3.19
N ASP A 114 9.96 -14.38 -2.01
CA ASP A 114 9.03 -13.28 -1.79
C ASP A 114 9.80 -11.98 -1.55
N VAL A 115 9.68 -11.07 -2.51
CA VAL A 115 10.31 -9.74 -2.51
C VAL A 115 9.43 -8.67 -1.88
N SER A 116 8.24 -9.00 -1.36
CA SER A 116 7.26 -8.02 -0.84
C SER A 116 7.86 -7.09 0.22
N LYS A 117 8.73 -7.63 1.09
CA LYS A 117 9.36 -6.85 2.15
C LYS A 117 10.41 -5.88 1.60
N ASP A 118 11.25 -6.35 0.68
CA ASP A 118 12.25 -5.51 0.02
C ASP A 118 11.57 -4.43 -0.85
N LEU A 119 10.50 -4.79 -1.57
CA LEU A 119 9.65 -3.86 -2.31
C LEU A 119 9.05 -2.78 -1.39
N CYS A 120 8.58 -3.17 -0.20
CA CYS A 120 8.06 -2.22 0.79
C CYS A 120 9.11 -1.17 1.18
N TYR A 121 10.33 -1.62 1.54
CA TYR A 121 11.41 -0.72 1.89
C TYR A 121 11.82 0.17 0.71
N LYS A 122 11.89 -0.37 -0.51
CA LYS A 122 12.17 0.41 -1.72
C LYS A 122 11.16 1.54 -1.92
N GLU A 123 9.86 1.24 -1.86
CA GLU A 123 8.83 2.26 -2.05
C GLU A 123 8.84 3.31 -0.93
N ALA A 124 9.10 2.90 0.32
CA ALA A 124 9.25 3.82 1.44
C ALA A 124 10.47 4.74 1.29
N ALA A 125 11.61 4.19 0.86
CA ALA A 125 12.85 4.92 0.61
C ALA A 125 12.66 6.00 -0.46
N ILE A 126 12.01 5.64 -1.57
CA ILE A 126 11.69 6.59 -2.65
C ILE A 126 10.73 7.66 -2.14
N ALA A 127 9.65 7.28 -1.44
CA ALA A 127 8.64 8.22 -0.97
C ALA A 127 9.16 9.22 0.07
N SER A 128 10.07 8.78 0.93
CA SER A 128 10.74 9.63 1.93
C SER A 128 12.00 10.32 1.39
N ASN A 129 12.44 9.94 0.19
CA ASN A 129 13.72 10.33 -0.38
C ASN A 129 14.89 10.06 0.60
N ASP A 130 14.89 8.91 1.26
CA ASP A 130 15.89 8.49 2.24
C ASP A 130 16.60 7.22 1.75
N GLU A 131 17.84 7.38 1.29
CA GLU A 131 18.62 6.27 0.74
C GLU A 131 19.09 5.27 1.80
N GLU A 132 19.12 5.65 3.09
CA GLU A 132 19.53 4.75 4.15
C GLU A 132 18.51 3.62 4.35
N ILE A 133 17.26 3.85 3.97
CA ILE A 133 16.23 2.80 3.94
C ILE A 133 16.56 1.74 2.90
N CYS A 134 17.21 2.08 1.78
CA CYS A 134 17.62 1.08 0.78
C CYS A 134 18.59 0.04 1.36
N SER A 135 19.33 0.39 2.42
CA SER A 135 20.25 -0.52 3.12
C SER A 135 19.54 -1.56 3.98
N GLN A 136 18.24 -1.38 4.29
CA GLN A 136 17.42 -2.33 5.06
C GLN A 136 16.91 -3.51 4.23
N MET A 137 17.07 -3.45 2.90
CA MET A 137 16.73 -4.57 2.02
C MET A 137 17.71 -5.72 2.22
N SER A 138 17.18 -6.94 2.15
CA SER A 138 17.97 -8.14 2.42
C SER A 138 19.00 -8.42 1.34
N GLU A 139 20.21 -8.79 1.73
CA GLU A 139 21.23 -9.31 0.81
C GLU A 139 21.04 -10.83 0.73
N ASP A 140 20.54 -11.34 -0.39
CA ASP A 140 20.51 -12.78 -0.61
C ASP A 140 21.79 -13.25 -1.31
N SER A 141 22.13 -14.52 -1.05
CA SER A 141 23.33 -15.17 -1.58
C SER A 141 23.32 -15.36 -3.10
N TYR A 142 22.20 -15.05 -3.77
CA TYR A 142 21.98 -15.24 -5.20
C TYR A 142 22.05 -13.95 -6.02
N GLY A 143 22.30 -12.79 -5.39
CA GLY A 143 22.58 -11.52 -6.07
C GLY A 143 21.38 -10.80 -6.70
N GLN A 144 20.19 -11.40 -6.72
CA GLN A 144 18.98 -10.78 -7.25
C GLN A 144 18.51 -9.59 -6.41
N LYS A 145 18.71 -9.64 -5.09
CA LYS A 145 18.35 -8.51 -4.21
C LYS A 145 19.31 -7.33 -4.29
N ASN A 146 20.53 -7.56 -4.78
CA ASN A 146 21.46 -6.47 -5.07
C ASN A 146 20.97 -5.58 -6.20
N GLU A 147 20.16 -6.10 -7.14
CA GLU A 147 19.53 -5.28 -8.19
C GLU A 147 18.43 -4.39 -7.64
N PHE A 148 17.59 -4.90 -6.73
CA PHE A 148 16.55 -4.10 -6.07
C PHE A 148 17.15 -2.94 -5.25
N LYS A 149 18.23 -3.22 -4.51
CA LYS A 149 19.02 -2.22 -3.79
C LYS A 149 19.64 -1.20 -4.73
N ALA A 150 20.25 -1.63 -5.83
CA ALA A 150 20.80 -0.74 -6.85
C ALA A 150 19.71 0.18 -7.43
N GLN A 151 18.55 -0.35 -7.83
CA GLN A 151 17.46 0.45 -8.38
C GLN A 151 16.89 1.48 -7.39
N CYS A 152 16.79 1.11 -6.11
CA CYS A 152 16.36 2.02 -5.05
C CYS A 152 17.32 3.22 -4.94
N LEU A 153 18.61 2.94 -4.81
CA LEU A 153 19.66 3.95 -4.72
C LEU A 153 19.73 4.83 -5.97
N MET A 154 19.64 4.24 -7.17
CA MET A 154 19.65 5.00 -8.43
C MET A 154 18.51 5.99 -8.51
N LYS A 155 17.28 5.56 -8.18
CA LYS A 155 16.12 6.44 -8.28
C LYS A 155 16.25 7.63 -7.33
N ILE A 156 16.70 7.39 -6.10
CA ILE A 156 16.95 8.46 -5.12
C ILE A 156 18.11 9.35 -5.56
N ALA A 157 19.18 8.78 -6.12
CA ALA A 157 20.30 9.55 -6.67
C ALA A 157 19.82 10.52 -7.77
N TYR A 158 18.92 10.07 -8.65
CA TYR A 158 18.32 10.90 -9.69
C TYR A 158 17.38 11.97 -9.14
N GLU A 159 16.55 11.63 -8.16
CA GLU A 159 15.62 12.58 -7.53
C GLU A 159 16.36 13.66 -6.72
N LYS A 160 17.48 13.31 -6.08
CA LYS A 160 18.35 14.25 -5.35
C LYS A 160 19.40 14.94 -6.21
N ASN A 161 19.63 14.45 -7.42
CA ASN A 161 20.79 14.80 -8.25
C ASN A 161 22.13 14.67 -7.47
N ASP A 162 22.30 13.56 -6.75
CA ASP A 162 23.46 13.31 -5.88
C ASP A 162 24.27 12.08 -6.32
N GLU A 163 25.39 12.33 -6.99
CA GLU A 163 26.33 11.29 -7.46
C GLU A 163 26.89 10.44 -6.31
N LYS A 164 27.00 10.97 -5.09
CA LYS A 164 27.51 10.19 -3.94
C LYS A 164 26.63 9.01 -3.60
N ILE A 165 25.34 9.08 -3.94
CA ILE A 165 24.40 7.97 -3.74
C ILE A 165 24.69 6.85 -4.75
N CYS A 166 25.11 7.20 -5.98
CA CYS A 166 25.53 6.20 -6.96
C CYS A 166 26.72 5.37 -6.46
N GLU A 167 27.66 5.98 -5.73
CA GLU A 167 28.82 5.27 -5.16
C GLU A 167 28.43 4.19 -4.13
N LYS A 168 27.24 4.29 -3.51
CA LYS A 168 26.69 3.27 -2.62
C LYS A 168 26.21 2.00 -3.36
N ILE A 169 26.10 2.03 -4.69
CA ILE A 169 25.62 0.89 -5.50
C ILE A 169 26.72 -0.15 -5.64
N ALA A 170 26.49 -1.37 -5.13
CA ALA A 170 27.48 -2.47 -5.18
C ALA A 170 27.75 -3.00 -6.60
N ILE A 171 26.74 -3.01 -7.48
CA ILE A 171 26.88 -3.56 -8.84
C ILE A 171 27.49 -2.52 -9.77
N ASN A 172 28.71 -2.80 -10.26
CA ASN A 172 29.49 -1.87 -11.09
C ASN A 172 28.75 -1.36 -12.33
N SER A 173 27.97 -2.20 -13.02
CA SER A 173 27.20 -1.78 -14.21
C SER A 173 26.13 -0.74 -13.87
N TYR A 174 25.35 -0.97 -12.81
CA TYR A 174 24.35 -0.03 -12.33
C TYR A 174 24.99 1.26 -11.78
N ARG A 175 26.10 1.16 -11.05
CA ARG A 175 26.87 2.31 -10.56
C ARG A 175 27.33 3.20 -11.72
N ALA A 176 27.98 2.61 -12.72
CA ALA A 176 28.49 3.35 -13.88
C ALA A 176 27.34 4.03 -14.63
N SER A 177 26.22 3.33 -14.85
CA SER A 177 25.03 3.90 -15.47
C SER A 177 24.48 5.09 -14.67
N CYS A 178 24.41 4.98 -13.34
CA CYS A 178 23.94 6.04 -12.46
C CYS A 178 24.77 7.32 -12.59
N ILE A 179 26.10 7.18 -12.54
CA ILE A 179 27.04 8.31 -12.63
C ILE A 179 26.94 8.99 -14.00
N VAL A 180 26.88 8.22 -15.08
CA VAL A 180 26.79 8.78 -16.45
C VAL A 180 25.48 9.55 -16.64
N SER A 181 24.36 9.04 -16.12
CA SER A 181 23.06 9.69 -16.25
C SER A 181 22.94 11.01 -15.49
N LEU A 182 23.72 11.22 -14.42
CA LEU A 182 23.70 12.48 -13.65
C LEU A 182 24.63 13.57 -14.23
N LYS A 183 25.57 13.19 -15.11
CA LYS A 183 26.55 14.12 -15.72
C LYS A 183 26.11 14.68 -17.07
N ASN A 184 24.99 14.20 -17.62
CA ASN A 184 24.36 14.66 -18.85
C ASN A 184 23.09 15.45 -18.53
#